data_AF-R4ITX5-F1
#
_entry.id   AF-R4ITX5-F1
#
_cell.length_a   1.000
_cell.length_b   1.000
_cell.length_c   1.000
_cell.angle_alpha   90.00
_cell.angle_beta   90.00
_cell.angle_gamma   90.00
#
_symmetry.space_group_name_H-M   'P 1'
#
loop_
_entity.id
_entity.type
_entity.pdbx_description
1 polymer ?
#
loop_
_entity_poly.entity_id
_entity_poly.type
_entity_poly.pdbx_seq_one_letter_code
_entity_poly.pdbx_strand_id
1 'polypeptide(L)' 'MTKEELRKQLQEQFERHLQANPEAVTLYAAEPEPEKRPWKKKPSLLDQAFAQSLADIENG' A
#
# COMPACT_ATOMS: atom_id res chain seq x y z
N MET A 1 28.38 -2.27 -34.97
CA MET A 1 27.83 -2.61 -33.64
C MET A 1 26.95 -3.84 -33.79
N THR A 2 27.37 -4.96 -33.21
CA THR A 2 26.55 -6.18 -33.16
C THR A 2 25.69 -6.15 -31.89
N LYS A 3 24.59 -6.89 -31.89
CA LYS A 3 23.67 -6.98 -30.73
C LYS A 3 24.38 -7.45 -29.46
N GLU A 4 25.36 -8.34 -29.61
CA GLU A 4 26.12 -8.89 -28.48
C GLU A 4 27.06 -7.85 -27.86
N GLU A 5 27.70 -7.04 -28.70
CA GLU A 5 28.60 -5.98 -28.25
C GLU A 5 27.85 -4.88 -27.50
N LEU A 6 26.66 -4.52 -28.00
CA LEU A 6 25.76 -3.58 -27.32
C LEU A 6 25.29 -4.13 -25.97
N ARG A 7 24.97 -5.43 -25.90
CA ARG A 7 24.56 -6.09 -24.66
C ARG A 7 25.67 -6.07 -23.62
N LYS A 8 26.91 -6.34 -24.05
CA LYS A 8 28.09 -6.32 -23.18
C LYS A 8 28.35 -4.92 -22.62
N GLN A 9 28.30 -3.89 -23.47
CA GLN A 9 28.48 -2.50 -23.05
C GLN A 9 27.41 -2.04 -22.05
N LEU A 10 26.14 -2.40 -22.29
CA LEU A 10 25.05 -2.07 -21.36
C LEU A 10 25.21 -2.76 -20.01
N GLN A 11 25.64 -4.02 -20.00
CA GLN A 11 25.90 -4.78 -18.78
C GLN A 11 26.99 -4.11 -17.92
N GLU A 12 28.12 -3.74 -18.53
CA GLU A 12 29.23 -3.06 -17.83
C GLU A 12 28.82 -1.70 -17.28
N GLN A 13 28.01 -0.94 -18.03
CA GLN A 13 27.46 0.34 -17.58
C GLN A 13 26.52 0.17 -16.40
N PHE A 14 25.67 -0.85 -16.44
CA PHE A 14 24.73 -1.17 -15.36
C PHE A 14 25.48 -1.54 -14.07
N GLU A 15 26.44 -2.46 -14.13
CA GLU A 15 27.23 -2.91 -12.97
C GLU A 15 27.99 -1.74 -12.33
N ARG A 16 28.62 -0.89 -13.16
CA ARG A 16 29.31 0.31 -12.67
C ARG A 16 28.36 1.30 -11.99
N HIS A 17 27.18 1.50 -12.55
CA HIS A 17 26.17 2.39 -11.98
C HIS A 17 25.64 1.85 -10.64
N LEU A 18 25.40 0.55 -10.55
CA LEU A 18 24.95 -0.11 -9.32
C LEU A 18 26.00 0.01 -8.21
N GLN A 19 27.28 -0.16 -8.54
CA GLN A 19 28.39 -0.04 -7.58
C GLN A 19 28.61 1.41 -7.11
N ALA A 20 28.37 2.40 -7.98
CA ALA A 20 28.49 3.82 -7.64
C ALA A 20 27.29 4.35 -6.86
N ASN A 21 26.08 3.90 -7.18
CA ASN A 21 24.82 4.40 -6.63
C ASN A 21 23.91 3.26 -6.17
N PRO A 22 24.21 2.61 -5.03
CA PRO A 22 23.37 1.52 -4.50
C PRO A 22 21.96 2.00 -4.10
N GLU A 23 21.83 3.25 -3.67
CA GLU A 23 20.57 3.88 -3.26
C GLU A 23 19.67 4.29 -4.45
N ALA A 24 20.20 4.31 -5.68
CA ALA A 24 19.45 4.70 -6.87
C ALA A 24 18.51 3.60 -7.39
N VAL A 25 18.54 2.42 -6.77
CA VAL A 25 17.62 1.33 -7.08
C VAL A 25 16.33 1.53 -6.28
N THR A 26 15.39 2.26 -6.88
CA THR A 26 14.01 2.27 -6.37
C THR A 26 13.38 0.93 -6.68
N LEU A 27 13.50 -0.02 -5.75
CA LEU A 27 12.69 -1.23 -5.78
C LEU A 27 11.24 -0.79 -5.56
N TYR A 28 10.47 -0.70 -6.63
CA TYR A 28 9.03 -0.55 -6.56
C TYR A 28 8.47 -1.85 -5.96
N ALA A 29 8.53 -1.96 -4.63
CA ALA A 29 7.80 -3.00 -3.92
C ALA A 29 6.33 -2.80 -4.30
N ALA A 30 5.67 -3.89 -4.72
CA ALA A 30 4.23 -3.87 -4.84
C ALA A 30 3.66 -3.42 -3.49
N GLU A 31 2.77 -2.43 -3.49
CA GLU A 31 2.06 -2.04 -2.27
C GLU A 31 1.48 -3.32 -1.64
N PRO A 32 1.70 -3.55 -0.33
CA PRO A 32 1.08 -4.69 0.34
C PRO A 32 -0.43 -4.60 0.12
N GLU A 33 -1.07 -5.75 -0.16
CA GLU A 33 -2.52 -5.78 -0.34
C GLU A 33 -3.19 -5.03 0.83
N PRO A 34 -4.15 -4.12 0.53
CA PRO A 34 -4.77 -3.32 1.59
C PRO A 34 -5.36 -4.24 2.65
N GLU A 35 -5.09 -3.95 3.92
CA GLU A 35 -5.67 -4.71 5.04
C GLU A 35 -7.19 -4.80 4.86
N LYS A 36 -7.71 -6.02 4.75
CA LYS A 36 -9.16 -6.29 4.67
C LYS A 36 -9.80 -6.02 6.02
N ARG A 37 -10.02 -4.74 6.36
CA ARG A 37 -10.79 -4.36 7.55
C ARG A 37 -12.24 -4.81 7.36
N PRO A 38 -12.89 -5.43 8.36
CA PRO A 38 -14.30 -5.73 8.29
C PRO A 38 -15.08 -4.43 8.11
N TRP A 39 -16.02 -4.40 7.17
CA TRP A 39 -16.85 -3.23 6.93
C TRP A 39 -17.63 -2.87 8.20
N LYS A 40 -17.35 -1.69 8.76
CA LYS A 40 -18.14 -1.13 9.87
C LYS A 40 -19.21 -0.19 9.32
N LYS A 41 -20.47 -0.58 9.44
CA LYS A 41 -21.61 0.29 9.10
C LYS A 41 -21.67 1.45 10.11
N LYS A 42 -21.79 2.69 9.63
CA LYS A 42 -22.11 3.84 10.49
C LYS A 42 -23.57 3.72 10.95
N PRO A 43 -23.87 3.93 12.25
CA PRO A 43 -25.25 3.90 12.73
C PRO A 43 -26.06 5.01 12.06
N SER A 44 -27.24 4.67 11.56
CA SER A 44 -28.19 5.63 11.02
C SER A 44 -28.80 6.50 12.13
N LEU A 45 -29.51 7.57 11.76
CA LEU A 45 -30.22 8.42 12.71
C LEU A 45 -31.26 7.63 13.54
N LEU A 46 -31.93 6.67 12.91
CA LEU A 46 -32.89 5.78 13.58
C LEU A 46 -32.20 4.84 14.57
N ASP A 47 -31.03 4.30 14.21
CA ASP A 47 -30.24 3.45 15.11
C ASP A 47 -29.80 4.22 16.36
N GLN A 48 -29.46 5.51 16.21
CA GLN A 48 -29.09 6.38 17.32
C GLN A 48 -30.28 6.71 18.22
N ALA A 49 -31.45 7.04 17.65
CA ALA A 49 -32.66 7.31 18.42
C ALA A 49 -33.11 6.07 19.22
N PHE A 50 -33.01 4.88 18.61
CA PHE A 50 -33.32 3.62 19.29
C PHE A 50 -32.35 3.35 20.44
N ALA A 51 -31.04 3.51 20.21
CA ALA A 51 -30.03 3.36 21.27
C ALA A 51 -30.28 4.32 22.46
N GLN A 52 -30.69 5.56 22.18
CA GLN A 52 -31.05 6.51 23.23
C GLN A 52 -32.26 6.03 24.04
N SER A 53 -33.32 5.56 23.36
CA SER A 53 -34.52 5.06 24.05
C SER A 53 -34.23 3.85 24.95
N LEU A 54 -33.33 2.95 24.52
CA LEU A 54 -32.88 1.84 25.36
C LEU A 54 -32.11 2.33 26.59
N ALA A 55 -31.20 3.29 26.41
CA ALA A 55 -30.44 3.86 27.51
C ALA A 55 -31.34 4.57 28.54
N ASP A 56 -32.39 5.25 28.09
CA ASP A 56 -33.35 5.91 28.97
C ASP A 56 -34.19 4.89 29.78
N ILE A 57 -34.49 3.73 29.21
CA ILE A 57 -35.20 2.63 29.90
C ILE A 57 -34.30 1.91 30.90
N GLU A 58 -33.00 1.75 30.59
CA GLU A 58 -32.06 1.07 31.48
C GLU A 58 -31.65 1.93 32.68
N ASN A 59 -31.64 3.26 32.53
CA ASN A 59 -31.20 4.20 33.57
C ASN A 59 -32.36 4.86 34.34
N GLY A 60 -33.62 4.65 33.93
CA GLY A 60 -34.82 5.19 34.58
C GLY A 60 -35.48 4.20 35.52
#